data_AF-A0AAD9DD62-F1
#
_entry.id   AF-A0AAD9DD62-F1
#
_cell.length_a   1.000
_cell.length_b   1.000
_cell.length_c   1.000
_cell.angle_alpha   90.00
_cell.angle_beta   90.00
_cell.angle_gamma   90.00
#
_symmetry.space_group_name_H-M   'P 1'
#
loop_
_entity.id
_entity.type
_entity.pdbx_description
1 polymer ?
#
loop_
_entity_poly.entity_id
_entity_poly.type
_entity_poly.pdbx_seq_one_letter_code
_entity_poly.pdbx_strand_id
1 'polypeptide(L)'
;MTNNQRQLSPRTVAALTHLRRLRPLDGYAAESYISLSGKPLVQLKRRNVPLKDEGFLDLVVHNSRVIGIQILTSSGNVGRGLILVNEDGSPCATDDSPITVNMADVGTTNSAAASFTRRSSSGAAAYNAPPPTNPLSNIDNENILQYGIMGLLALVVLKILVNALSSLAFLLLPLLYFYASANLPSIESFDAKKELKRVMRGAHLPEEQQPKGWVEQKLNRLAASISTELATSLGYEVRVTDYLGVARLSAVKVPVAGREFYWIGIMNRWQYIGQRELRSNND
;
A
#
# COMPACT_ATOMS: atom_id res chain seq x y z
N MET A 1 -3.14 7.57 27.86
CA MET A 1 -2.99 6.53 26.83
C MET A 1 -2.17 5.39 27.43
N THR A 2 -2.83 4.38 27.99
CA THR A 2 -2.15 3.22 28.56
C THR A 2 -1.57 2.40 27.41
N ASN A 3 -0.24 2.30 27.39
CA ASN A 3 0.50 1.55 26.40
C ASN A 3 0.22 0.05 26.64
N ASN A 4 -0.87 -0.46 26.05
CA ASN A 4 -1.22 -1.88 26.07
C ASN A 4 -0.16 -2.60 25.24
N GLN A 5 0.99 -2.89 25.86
CA GLN A 5 1.99 -3.79 25.32
C GLN A 5 1.31 -5.14 25.16
N ARG A 6 0.82 -5.42 23.95
CA ARG A 6 0.27 -6.72 23.62
C ARG A 6 1.39 -7.73 23.77
N GLN A 7 1.02 -8.87 24.35
CA GLN A 7 1.93 -9.97 24.55
C GLN A 7 2.44 -10.45 23.18
N LEU A 8 3.76 -10.34 22.96
CA LEU A 8 4.40 -10.85 21.75
C LEU A 8 4.24 -12.37 21.67
N SER A 9 4.17 -12.91 20.46
CA SER A 9 4.10 -14.36 20.27
C SER A 9 5.35 -15.04 20.86
N PRO A 10 5.26 -16.30 21.35
CA PRO A 10 6.43 -17.03 21.83
C PRO A 10 7.55 -17.15 20.80
N ARG A 11 7.19 -17.26 19.51
CA ARG A 11 8.13 -17.32 18.38
C ARG A 11 8.89 -16.01 18.21
N THR A 12 8.18 -14.89 18.26
CA THR A 12 8.77 -13.54 18.21
C THR A 12 9.72 -13.32 19.38
N VAL A 13 9.37 -13.77 20.58
CA VAL A 13 10.24 -13.70 21.76
C VAL A 13 11.51 -14.56 21.58
N ALA A 14 11.38 -15.76 21.03
CA ALA A 14 12.52 -16.61 20.71
C ALA A 14 13.44 -15.96 19.66
N ALA A 15 12.88 -15.34 18.62
CA ALA A 15 13.64 -14.61 17.61
C ALA A 15 14.40 -13.42 18.20
N LEU A 16 13.78 -12.62 19.06
CA LEU A 16 14.47 -11.54 19.77
C LEU A 16 15.58 -12.04 20.68
N THR A 17 15.35 -13.16 21.38
CA THR A 17 16.37 -13.78 22.24
C THR A 17 17.57 -14.24 21.42
N HIS A 18 17.32 -14.84 20.25
CA HIS A 18 18.35 -15.23 19.30
C HIS A 18 19.18 -14.03 18.82
N LEU A 19 18.53 -12.93 18.42
CA LEU A 19 19.22 -11.70 17.98
C LEU A 19 20.06 -11.06 19.09
N ARG A 20 19.54 -11.00 20.31
CA ARG A 20 20.27 -10.45 21.47
C ARG A 20 21.48 -11.30 21.83
N ARG A 21 21.44 -12.61 21.56
CA ARG A 21 22.60 -13.49 21.73
C ARG A 21 23.67 -13.24 20.67
N LEU A 22 23.27 -13.02 19.42
CA LEU A 22 24.20 -12.75 18.31
C LEU A 22 24.84 -11.35 18.41
N ARG A 23 24.03 -10.33 18.71
CA ARG A 23 24.44 -8.92 18.73
C ARG A 23 23.81 -8.18 19.92
N PRO A 24 24.36 -8.34 21.15
CA PRO A 24 23.76 -7.78 22.36
C PRO A 24 23.72 -6.24 22.37
N LEU A 25 24.64 -5.58 21.65
CA LEU A 25 24.77 -4.12 21.62
C LEU A 25 23.95 -3.45 20.50
N ASP A 26 23.30 -4.22 19.63
CA ASP A 26 22.61 -3.65 18.47
C ASP A 26 21.19 -3.14 18.76
N GLY A 27 20.67 -3.38 19.97
CA GLY A 27 19.40 -2.79 20.40
C GLY A 27 18.21 -3.29 19.57
N TYR A 28 18.17 -4.60 19.27
CA TYR A 28 17.03 -5.23 18.62
C TYR A 28 15.79 -5.25 19.53
N ALA A 29 14.67 -4.79 18.99
CA ALA A 29 13.36 -4.77 19.65
C ALA A 29 12.26 -5.13 18.64
N ALA A 30 11.17 -5.75 19.11
CA ALA A 30 9.98 -5.96 18.30
C ALA A 30 8.80 -5.22 18.92
N GLU A 31 8.00 -4.59 18.08
CA GLU A 31 6.80 -3.85 18.49
C GLU A 31 5.57 -4.43 17.79
N SER A 32 4.52 -4.70 18.56
CA SER A 32 3.24 -5.15 18.02
C SER A 32 2.29 -3.97 17.82
N TYR A 33 1.62 -3.90 16.68
CA TYR A 33 0.60 -2.90 16.38
C TYR A 33 -0.57 -3.52 15.62
N ILE A 34 -1.64 -2.74 15.43
CA ILE A 34 -2.82 -3.18 14.66
C ILE A 34 -2.77 -2.44 13.33
N SER A 35 -2.82 -3.18 12.22
CA SER A 35 -2.95 -2.59 10.89
C SER A 35 -4.28 -1.83 10.75
N LEU A 36 -4.39 -1.00 9.72
CA LEU A 36 -5.66 -0.37 9.34
C LEU A 36 -6.77 -1.42 9.04
N SER A 37 -6.38 -2.64 8.68
CA SER A 37 -7.28 -3.78 8.46
C SER A 37 -7.65 -4.54 9.74
N GLY A 38 -7.25 -4.05 10.92
CA GLY A 38 -7.55 -4.69 12.20
C GLY A 38 -6.67 -5.91 12.52
N LYS A 39 -5.68 -6.23 11.68
CA LYS A 39 -4.81 -7.40 11.87
C LYS A 39 -3.66 -7.05 12.83
N PRO A 40 -3.33 -7.93 13.80
CA PRO A 40 -2.14 -7.74 14.62
C PRO A 40 -0.89 -8.00 13.76
N LEU A 41 0.02 -7.03 13.74
CA LEU A 41 1.31 -7.10 13.07
C LEU A 41 2.43 -6.83 14.07
N VAL A 42 3.63 -7.27 13.73
CA VAL A 42 4.87 -7.12 14.47
C VAL A 42 5.90 -6.48 13.56
N GLN A 43 6.59 -5.45 14.06
CA GLN A 43 7.68 -4.79 13.37
C GLN A 43 8.99 -5.00 14.12
N LEU A 44 10.02 -5.48 13.42
CA LEU A 44 11.37 -5.60 13.97
C LEU A 44 12.12 -4.27 13.80
N LYS A 45 12.67 -3.76 14.90
CA LYS A 45 13.43 -2.51 14.98
C LYS A 45 14.86 -2.78 15.45
N ARG A 46 15.81 -2.01 14.93
CA ARG A 46 17.19 -1.93 15.40
C ARG A 46 17.45 -0.50 15.85
N ARG A 47 17.77 -0.29 17.13
CA ARG A 47 17.98 1.06 17.73
C ARG A 47 16.81 2.01 17.44
N ASN A 48 15.57 1.53 17.62
CA ASN A 48 14.32 2.25 17.34
C ASN A 48 14.03 2.59 15.87
N VAL A 49 14.85 2.14 14.92
CA VAL A 49 14.59 2.28 13.48
C VAL A 49 14.02 0.97 12.94
N PRO A 50 12.87 0.98 12.25
CA PRO A 50 12.32 -0.22 11.64
C PRO A 50 13.24 -0.76 10.55
N LEU A 51 13.44 -2.08 10.50
CA LEU A 51 14.25 -2.70 9.44
C LEU A 51 13.53 -2.70 8.08
N LYS A 52 12.20 -2.80 8.12
CA LYS A 52 11.30 -2.72 6.97
C LYS A 52 10.06 -1.93 7.39
N ASP A 53 9.50 -1.18 6.45
CA ASP A 53 8.30 -0.35 6.69
C ASP A 53 7.03 -1.20 6.84
N GLU A 54 7.05 -2.40 6.27
CA GLU A 54 5.95 -3.36 6.36
C GLU A 54 5.96 -4.11 7.71
N GLY A 55 4.76 -4.40 8.22
CA GLY A 55 4.58 -5.25 9.40
C GLY A 55 4.42 -6.72 9.03
N PHE A 56 4.84 -7.59 9.93
CA PHE A 56 4.78 -9.05 9.77
C PHE A 56 3.76 -9.66 10.71
N LEU A 57 3.16 -10.78 10.34
CA LEU A 57 2.26 -11.54 11.24
C LEU A 57 3.03 -12.11 12.44
N ASP A 58 4.27 -12.56 12.22
CA ASP A 58 5.13 -13.15 13.26
C ASP A 58 6.61 -13.04 12.87
N LEU A 59 7.51 -13.18 13.84
CA LEU A 59 8.96 -13.28 13.63
C LEU A 59 9.44 -14.67 14.03
N VAL A 60 10.18 -15.33 13.14
CA VAL A 60 10.66 -16.70 13.34
C VAL A 60 12.15 -16.84 13.09
N VAL A 61 12.79 -17.82 13.74
CA VAL A 61 14.17 -18.21 13.46
C VAL A 61 14.17 -19.47 12.61
N HIS A 62 14.87 -19.43 11.47
CA HIS A 62 15.04 -20.58 10.58
C HIS A 62 16.46 -20.55 10.01
N ASN A 63 17.19 -21.67 10.11
CA ASN A 63 18.59 -21.78 9.68
C ASN A 63 19.48 -20.62 10.21
N SER A 64 19.34 -20.28 11.50
CA SER A 64 20.06 -19.15 12.14
C SER A 64 19.78 -17.76 11.57
N ARG A 65 18.78 -17.61 10.69
CA ARG A 65 18.30 -16.32 10.16
C ARG A 65 16.99 -15.95 10.84
N VAL A 66 16.71 -14.66 10.93
CA VAL A 66 15.40 -14.15 11.40
C VAL A 66 14.56 -13.75 10.22
N ILE A 67 13.36 -14.34 10.13
CA ILE A 67 12.43 -14.18 9.03
C ILE A 67 11.14 -13.55 9.56
N GLY A 68 10.63 -12.54 8.86
CA GLY A 68 9.32 -11.95 9.10
C GLY A 68 8.26 -12.64 8.25
N ILE A 69 7.26 -13.25 8.88
CA ILE A 69 6.18 -13.97 8.18
C ILE A 69 5.13 -12.99 7.70
N GLN A 70 4.89 -12.93 6.39
CA GLN A 70 3.85 -12.07 5.79
C GLN A 70 2.53 -12.82 5.60
N ILE A 71 2.60 -14.09 5.21
CA ILE A 71 1.44 -14.92 4.89
C ILE A 71 1.57 -16.26 5.60
N LEU A 72 0.52 -16.67 6.31
CA LEU A 72 0.40 -18.01 6.88
C LEU A 72 -0.63 -18.79 6.05
N THR A 73 -0.35 -20.05 5.72
CA THR A 73 -1.36 -20.91 5.09
C THR A 73 -2.53 -21.14 6.04
N SER A 74 -3.70 -21.51 5.50
CA SER A 74 -4.89 -21.84 6.31
C SER A 74 -4.63 -22.95 7.32
N SER A 75 -3.72 -23.88 7.02
CA SER A 75 -3.26 -24.94 7.91
C SER A 75 -2.35 -24.47 9.04
N GLY A 76 -1.79 -23.26 8.96
CA GLY A 76 -0.84 -22.72 9.94
C GLY A 76 0.56 -23.35 9.91
N ASN A 77 0.76 -24.39 9.10
CA ASN A 77 2.00 -25.18 9.06
C ASN A 77 3.06 -24.59 8.14
N VAL A 78 2.69 -23.78 7.15
CA VAL A 78 3.64 -23.18 6.22
C VAL A 78 3.45 -21.67 6.22
N GLY A 79 4.55 -20.95 6.43
CA GLY A 79 4.61 -19.50 6.34
C GLY A 79 5.40 -19.06 5.12
N ARG A 80 4.98 -18.00 4.46
CA ARG A 80 5.82 -17.25 3.51
C ARG A 80 6.25 -15.94 4.17
N GLY A 81 7.53 -15.65 4.09
CA GLY A 81 8.12 -14.49 4.75
C GLY A 81 9.34 -13.94 4.02
N LEU A 82 9.93 -12.93 4.62
CA LEU A 82 11.14 -12.24 4.13
C LEU A 82 12.25 -12.36 5.17
N ILE A 83 13.49 -12.50 4.71
CA ILE A 83 14.66 -12.54 5.59
C ILE A 83 14.93 -11.13 6.10
N LEU A 84 14.88 -10.92 7.41
CA LEU A 84 15.13 -9.63 8.04
C LEU A 84 16.56 -9.50 8.54
N VAL A 85 17.11 -10.60 9.08
CA VAL A 85 18.46 -10.64 9.64
C VAL A 85 19.16 -11.93 9.20
N ASN A 86 20.37 -11.77 8.70
CA ASN A 86 21.25 -12.85 8.28
C ASN A 86 21.84 -13.62 9.48
N GLU A 87 22.55 -14.70 9.20
CA GLU A 87 23.14 -15.60 10.20
C GLU A 87 24.18 -14.92 11.10
N ASP A 88 24.84 -13.88 10.60
CA ASP A 88 25.83 -13.07 11.31
C ASP A 88 25.21 -11.95 12.19
N GLY A 89 23.89 -11.87 12.20
CA GLY A 89 23.14 -10.82 12.87
C GLY A 89 23.07 -9.50 12.11
N SER A 90 23.58 -9.43 10.86
CA SER A 90 23.45 -8.21 10.04
C SER A 90 22.03 -8.10 9.44
N PRO A 91 21.46 -6.89 9.34
CA PRO A 91 20.18 -6.70 8.66
C PRO A 91 20.32 -7.01 7.16
N CYS A 92 19.35 -7.72 6.59
CA CYS A 92 19.36 -8.02 5.15
C CYS A 92 18.86 -6.79 4.37
N ALA A 93 19.73 -6.19 3.54
CA ALA A 93 19.43 -4.93 2.87
C ALA A 93 18.73 -5.09 1.50
N THR A 94 18.91 -6.24 0.84
CA THR A 94 18.72 -6.30 -0.62
C THR A 94 17.87 -7.47 -1.11
N ASP A 95 17.57 -8.44 -0.26
CA ASP A 95 16.88 -9.66 -0.67
C ASP A 95 15.45 -9.70 -0.15
N ASP A 96 14.53 -9.19 -0.97
CA ASP A 96 13.08 -9.30 -0.75
C ASP A 96 12.51 -10.57 -1.39
N SER A 97 13.36 -11.58 -1.68
CA SER A 97 12.86 -12.86 -2.18
C SER A 97 12.02 -13.57 -1.10
N PRO A 98 10.79 -14.00 -1.43
CA PRO A 98 9.94 -14.67 -0.48
C PRO A 98 10.49 -16.06 -0.18
N ILE A 99 10.76 -16.33 1.09
CA ILE A 99 11.17 -17.65 1.57
C ILE A 99 9.95 -18.37 2.17
N THR A 100 9.80 -19.65 1.81
CA THR A 100 8.78 -20.52 2.40
C THR A 100 9.39 -21.27 3.57
N VAL A 101 8.77 -21.15 4.74
CA VAL A 101 9.24 -21.72 6.00
C VAL A 101 8.19 -22.69 6.50
N ASN A 102 8.61 -23.91 6.81
CA ASN A 102 7.76 -24.85 7.53
C ASN A 102 7.75 -24.47 9.02
N MET A 103 6.58 -24.08 9.53
CA MET A 103 6.38 -23.58 10.88
C MET A 103 6.53 -24.69 11.94
N ALA A 104 6.52 -25.96 11.54
CA ALA A 104 6.86 -27.08 12.41
C ALA A 104 8.38 -27.17 12.69
N ASP A 105 9.20 -26.77 11.72
CA ASP A 105 10.66 -26.80 11.82
C ASP A 105 11.22 -25.53 12.50
N VAL A 106 10.38 -24.51 12.66
CA VAL A 106 10.69 -23.31 13.45
C VAL A 106 10.70 -23.72 14.92
N GLY A 107 11.88 -24.11 15.39
CA GLY A 107 12.10 -24.40 16.79
C GLY A 107 11.73 -23.17 17.63
N THR A 108 10.68 -23.29 18.44
CA THR A 108 10.69 -22.63 19.75
C THR A 108 11.88 -23.24 20.46
N THR A 109 13.04 -22.60 20.32
CA THR A 109 14.22 -22.96 21.08
C THR A 109 13.83 -22.71 22.53
N ASN A 110 13.30 -23.75 23.15
CA ASN A 110 13.18 -23.89 24.59
C ASN A 110 14.60 -23.75 25.08
N SER A 111 14.95 -22.52 25.39
CA SER A 111 16.15 -22.18 26.10
C SER A 111 15.97 -22.86 27.43
N ALA A 112 16.47 -24.09 27.52
CA ALA A 112 16.72 -24.74 28.79
C ALA A 112 17.43 -23.68 29.63
N ALA A 113 16.79 -23.32 30.73
CA ALA A 113 17.32 -22.42 31.71
C ALA A 113 18.70 -22.94 32.11
N ALA A 114 19.75 -22.38 31.53
CA ALA A 114 21.08 -22.48 32.08
C ALA A 114 21.02 -21.70 33.38
N SER A 115 20.75 -22.42 34.47
CA SER A 115 20.96 -22.00 35.83
C SER A 115 22.40 -21.47 35.95
N PHE A 116 22.55 -20.16 35.82
CA PHE A 116 23.78 -19.47 36.17
C PHE A 116 23.93 -19.55 37.69
N THR A 117 24.59 -20.60 38.16
CA THR A 117 25.10 -20.69 39.53
C THR A 117 26.14 -19.58 39.69
N ARG A 118 25.71 -18.42 40.22
CA ARG A 118 26.61 -17.34 40.65
C ARG A 118 27.53 -17.88 41.73
N ARG A 119 28.75 -18.24 41.34
CA ARG A 119 29.86 -18.51 42.25
C ARG A 119 30.38 -17.16 42.73
N SER A 120 30.12 -16.85 43.99
CA SER A 120 30.71 -15.75 44.72
C SER A 120 32.22 -15.98 44.88
N SER A 121 33.02 -15.23 44.13
CA SER A 121 34.44 -15.02 44.40
C SER A 121 34.65 -13.57 44.82
N SER A 122 34.81 -13.39 46.12
CA SER A 122 35.47 -12.25 46.75
C SER A 122 36.86 -12.06 46.16
N GLY A 123 37.13 -10.89 45.56
CA GLY A 123 38.44 -10.60 44.98
C GLY A 123 38.60 -9.12 44.63
N ALA A 124 39.27 -8.41 45.52
CA ALA A 124 40.05 -7.18 45.34
C ALA A 124 39.36 -5.94 44.71
N ALA A 125 39.31 -4.88 45.51
CA ALA A 125 39.04 -3.52 45.10
C ALA A 125 40.03 -3.06 44.01
N ALA A 126 39.55 -3.00 42.77
CA ALA A 126 40.22 -2.29 41.69
C ALA A 126 39.83 -0.81 41.78
N TYR A 127 40.84 0.04 41.87
CA TYR A 127 40.75 1.50 41.83
C TYR A 127 39.81 1.96 40.69
N ASN A 128 38.74 2.67 41.04
CA ASN A 128 37.93 3.42 40.09
C ASN A 128 38.77 4.57 39.53
N ALA A 129 39.41 4.36 38.38
CA ALA A 129 39.90 5.45 37.57
C ALA A 129 38.70 6.13 36.90
N PRO A 130 38.50 7.45 37.04
CA PRO A 130 37.42 8.16 36.35
C PRO A 130 37.59 8.02 34.82
N PRO A 131 36.50 7.84 34.07
CA PRO A 131 36.57 7.80 32.61
C PRO A 131 37.20 9.11 32.10
N PRO A 132 38.11 9.06 31.11
CA PRO A 132 38.66 10.27 30.53
C PRO A 132 37.52 11.05 29.88
N THR A 133 37.15 12.17 30.49
CA THR A 133 36.35 13.21 29.85
C THR A 133 37.19 13.79 28.74
N ASN A 134 37.10 13.21 27.54
CA ASN A 134 37.58 13.87 26.34
C ASN A 134 36.80 15.20 26.27
N PRO A 135 37.46 16.36 26.41
CA PRO A 135 36.76 17.62 26.22
C PRO A 135 36.20 17.58 24.81
N LEU A 136 34.88 17.73 24.65
CA LEU A 136 34.27 17.92 23.34
C LEU A 136 35.11 18.96 22.62
N SER A 137 35.76 18.55 21.54
CA SER A 137 36.64 19.43 20.82
C SER A 137 35.79 20.58 20.31
N ASN A 138 36.21 21.82 20.56
CA ASN A 138 35.46 23.02 20.18
C ASN A 138 35.13 23.03 18.66
N ILE A 139 35.90 22.26 17.88
CA ILE A 139 35.78 22.02 16.44
C ILE A 139 34.48 21.27 16.08
N ASP A 140 33.99 20.36 16.94
CA ASP A 140 32.76 19.61 16.67
C ASP A 140 31.52 20.49 16.80
N ASN A 141 31.54 21.46 17.72
CA ASN A 141 30.43 22.39 17.95
C ASN A 141 30.26 23.38 16.79
N GLU A 142 31.36 23.83 16.18
CA GLU A 142 31.33 24.76 15.04
C GLU A 142 30.71 24.10 13.81
N ASN A 143 31.11 22.86 13.51
CA ASN A 143 30.56 22.09 12.39
C ASN A 143 29.06 21.82 12.56
N ILE A 144 28.62 21.45 13.78
CA ILE A 144 27.19 21.23 14.07
C ILE A 144 26.39 22.52 13.85
N LEU A 145 26.92 23.67 14.28
CA LEU A 145 26.25 24.96 14.08
C LEU A 145 26.15 25.32 12.59
N GLN A 146 27.23 25.13 11.83
CA GLN A 146 27.26 25.40 10.39
C GLN A 146 26.24 24.54 9.63
N TYR A 147 26.19 23.22 9.90
CA TYR A 147 25.20 22.34 9.29
C TYR A 147 23.77 22.66 9.74
N GLY A 148 23.58 23.07 11.00
CA GLY A 148 22.29 23.50 11.53
C GLY A 148 21.74 24.72 10.80
N ILE A 149 22.57 25.74 10.60
CA ILE A 149 22.20 26.96 9.86
C ILE A 149 21.92 26.63 8.39
N MET A 150 22.76 25.80 7.76
CA MET A 150 22.56 25.38 6.37
C MET A 150 21.25 24.59 6.19
N GLY A 151 20.93 23.70 7.13
CA GLY A 151 19.67 22.97 7.15
C GLY A 151 18.46 23.88 7.31
N LEU A 152 18.54 24.88 8.19
CA LEU A 152 17.47 25.87 8.37
C LEU A 152 17.25 26.68 7.08
N LEU A 153 18.32 27.12 6.44
CA LEU A 153 18.24 27.87 5.17
C LEU A 153 17.62 27.02 4.06
N ALA A 154 17.99 25.74 3.96
CA ALA A 154 17.38 24.80 3.02
C ALA A 154 15.87 24.63 3.25
N LEU A 155 15.43 24.55 4.51
CA LEU A 155 14.01 24.46 4.87
C LEU A 155 13.23 25.73 4.51
N VAL A 156 13.83 26.91 4.69
CA VAL A 156 13.22 28.19 4.30
C VAL A 156 13.05 28.25 2.78
N VAL A 157 14.07 27.87 2.01
CA VAL A 157 13.99 27.82 0.54
C VAL A 157 12.90 26.83 0.10
N LEU A 158 12.86 25.63 0.68
CA LEU A 158 11.83 24.63 0.38
C LEU A 158 10.42 25.17 0.66
N LYS A 159 10.22 25.85 1.80
CA LYS A 159 8.94 26.47 2.15
C LYS A 159 8.51 27.51 1.11
N ILE A 160 9.45 28.33 0.63
CA ILE A 160 9.17 29.32 -0.42
C ILE A 160 8.77 28.61 -1.73
N LEU A 161 9.46 27.55 -2.12
CA LEU A 161 9.13 26.77 -3.33
C LEU A 161 7.75 26.11 -3.24
N VAL A 162 7.42 25.50 -2.10
CA VAL A 162 6.10 24.90 -1.88
C VAL A 162 5.00 25.95 -1.92
N ASN A 163 5.24 27.13 -1.32
CA ASN A 163 4.28 28.24 -1.36
C ASN A 163 4.11 28.79 -2.79
N ALA A 164 5.21 28.90 -3.55
CA ALA A 164 5.18 29.30 -4.96
C ALA A 164 4.38 28.30 -5.81
N LEU A 165 4.62 26.99 -5.65
CA LEU A 165 3.85 25.94 -6.33
C LEU A 165 2.36 25.97 -5.94
N SER A 166 2.05 26.19 -4.66
CA SER A 166 0.68 26.34 -4.19
C SER A 166 -0.01 27.55 -4.82
N SER A 167 0.68 28.70 -4.87
CA SER A 167 0.16 29.91 -5.53
C SER A 167 -0.08 29.71 -7.03
N LEU A 168 0.81 28.95 -7.69
CA LEU A 168 0.64 28.58 -9.09
C LEU A 168 -0.57 27.66 -9.28
N ALA A 169 -0.83 26.74 -8.35
CA ALA A 169 -2.02 25.90 -8.38
C ALA A 169 -3.31 26.72 -8.26
N PHE A 170 -3.34 27.74 -7.39
CA PHE A 170 -4.49 28.67 -7.30
C PHE A 170 -4.73 29.43 -8.60
N LEU A 171 -3.69 29.72 -9.39
CA LEU A 171 -3.81 30.36 -10.70
C LEU A 171 -4.21 29.37 -11.80
N LEU A 172 -3.64 28.15 -11.78
CA LEU A 172 -3.91 27.10 -12.75
C LEU A 172 -5.31 26.51 -12.62
N LEU A 173 -5.86 26.40 -11.42
CA LEU A 173 -7.17 25.79 -11.20
C LEU A 173 -8.30 26.49 -11.96
N PRO A 174 -8.48 27.83 -11.90
CA PRO A 174 -9.50 28.50 -12.72
C PRO A 174 -9.22 28.36 -14.22
N LEU A 175 -7.96 28.38 -14.66
CA LEU A 175 -7.60 28.16 -16.07
C LEU A 175 -7.99 26.74 -16.53
N LEU A 176 -7.70 25.72 -15.73
CA LEU A 176 -8.09 24.34 -16.00
C LEU A 176 -9.61 24.18 -15.99
N TYR A 177 -10.31 24.87 -15.08
CA TYR A 177 -11.76 24.90 -15.05
C TYR A 177 -12.33 25.51 -16.34
N PHE A 178 -11.87 26.69 -16.75
CA PHE A 178 -12.30 27.33 -18.00
C PHE A 178 -11.98 26.47 -19.23
N TYR A 179 -10.80 25.87 -19.25
CA TYR A 179 -10.40 24.96 -20.32
C TYR A 179 -11.31 23.72 -20.39
N ALA A 180 -11.59 23.08 -19.25
CA ALA A 180 -12.49 21.94 -19.16
C ALA A 180 -13.91 22.31 -19.58
N SER A 181 -14.42 23.47 -19.14
CA SER A 181 -15.76 23.94 -19.50
C SER A 181 -15.89 24.32 -20.98
N ALA A 182 -14.83 24.90 -21.57
CA ALA A 182 -14.81 25.24 -22.98
C ALA A 182 -14.74 24.01 -23.90
N ASN A 183 -14.22 22.90 -23.39
CA ASN A 183 -14.12 21.62 -24.11
C ASN A 183 -15.18 20.60 -23.65
N LEU A 184 -16.31 21.06 -23.12
CA LEU A 184 -17.39 20.16 -22.74
C LEU A 184 -18.08 19.60 -24.01
N PRO A 185 -18.23 18.26 -24.16
CA PRO A 185 -18.93 17.70 -25.32
C PRO A 185 -20.37 18.18 -25.38
N SER A 186 -20.86 18.58 -26.57
CA SER A 186 -22.26 18.98 -26.77
C SER A 186 -23.21 17.80 -26.50
N ILE A 187 -24.45 18.08 -26.06
CA ILE A 187 -25.46 17.03 -25.82
C ILE A 187 -25.72 16.25 -27.12
N GLU A 188 -25.76 16.95 -28.25
CA GLU A 188 -25.95 16.37 -29.58
C GLU A 188 -24.81 15.44 -30.03
N SER A 189 -23.61 15.60 -29.46
CA SER A 189 -22.49 14.68 -29.76
C SER A 189 -22.69 13.28 -29.16
N PHE A 190 -23.63 13.13 -28.22
CA PHE A 190 -23.93 11.85 -27.58
C PHE A 190 -24.99 11.08 -28.37
N ASP A 191 -24.54 10.20 -29.26
CA ASP A 191 -25.40 9.21 -29.90
C ASP A 191 -25.51 7.96 -29.03
N ALA A 192 -26.57 7.91 -28.21
CA ALA A 192 -26.84 6.80 -27.30
C ALA A 192 -26.86 5.43 -28.00
N LYS A 193 -27.40 5.35 -29.22
CA LYS A 193 -27.46 4.11 -30.00
C LYS A 193 -26.06 3.66 -30.41
N LYS A 194 -25.24 4.58 -30.90
CA LYS A 194 -23.85 4.30 -31.31
C LYS A 194 -22.99 3.88 -30.12
N GLU A 195 -23.12 4.57 -28.98
CA GLU A 195 -22.36 4.25 -27.77
C GLU A 195 -22.82 2.95 -27.11
N LEU A 196 -24.13 2.68 -27.03
CA LEU A 196 -24.64 1.40 -26.56
C LEU A 196 -24.13 0.25 -27.43
N LYS A 197 -24.12 0.43 -28.76
CA LYS A 197 -23.53 -0.54 -29.70
C LYS A 197 -22.04 -0.79 -29.43
N ARG A 198 -21.28 0.25 -29.05
CA ARG A 198 -19.86 0.14 -28.70
C ARG A 198 -19.68 -0.65 -27.39
N VAL A 199 -20.49 -0.40 -26.38
CA VAL A 199 -20.49 -1.14 -25.10
C VAL A 199 -20.84 -2.61 -25.33
N MET A 200 -21.91 -2.89 -26.08
CA MET A 200 -22.35 -4.28 -26.37
C MET A 200 -21.33 -5.07 -27.19
N ARG A 201 -20.46 -4.39 -27.96
CA ARG A 201 -19.32 -5.03 -28.65
C ARG A 201 -18.15 -5.38 -27.73
N GLY A 202 -18.20 -4.99 -26.46
CA GLY A 202 -17.13 -5.23 -25.49
C GLY A 202 -15.93 -4.29 -25.63
N ALA A 203 -16.08 -3.13 -26.29
CA ALA A 203 -14.97 -2.19 -26.49
C ALA A 203 -14.41 -1.59 -25.19
N HIS A 204 -15.16 -1.71 -24.09
CA HIS A 204 -14.76 -1.24 -22.76
C HIS A 204 -14.33 -2.37 -21.81
N LEU A 205 -14.30 -3.63 -22.29
CA LEU A 205 -13.78 -4.74 -21.51
C LEU A 205 -12.24 -4.69 -21.50
N PRO A 206 -11.58 -5.09 -20.40
CA PRO A 206 -10.12 -5.21 -20.36
C PRO A 206 -9.64 -6.13 -21.48
N GLU A 207 -8.44 -5.87 -22.00
CA GLU A 207 -7.87 -6.56 -23.18
C GLU A 207 -7.85 -8.10 -23.04
N GLU A 208 -7.76 -8.59 -21.79
CA GLU A 208 -7.83 -10.01 -21.44
C GLU A 208 -9.19 -10.66 -21.72
N GLN A 209 -10.29 -9.89 -21.64
CA GLN A 209 -11.67 -10.35 -21.86
C GLN A 209 -12.18 -10.00 -23.26
N GLN A 210 -11.38 -9.35 -24.09
CA GLN A 210 -11.76 -9.04 -25.46
C GLN A 210 -11.67 -10.31 -26.34
N PRO A 211 -12.65 -10.53 -27.24
CA PRO A 211 -12.62 -11.67 -28.15
C PRO A 211 -11.40 -11.60 -29.07
N LYS A 212 -10.47 -12.55 -28.92
CA LYS A 212 -9.22 -12.59 -29.71
C LYS A 212 -9.41 -13.21 -31.10
N GLY A 213 -10.48 -14.00 -31.30
CA GLY A 213 -10.76 -14.64 -32.59
C GLY A 213 -11.49 -13.76 -33.58
N TRP A 214 -11.12 -13.79 -34.88
CA TRP A 214 -11.84 -13.08 -35.94
C TRP A 214 -13.31 -13.50 -36.07
N VAL A 215 -13.60 -14.79 -35.86
CA VAL A 215 -14.97 -15.33 -35.88
C VAL A 215 -15.76 -14.84 -34.67
N GLU A 216 -15.18 -14.90 -33.47
CA GLU A 216 -15.80 -14.38 -32.25
C GLU A 216 -16.07 -12.88 -32.36
N GLN A 217 -15.13 -12.11 -32.91
CA GLN A 217 -15.33 -10.68 -33.17
C GLN A 217 -16.49 -10.42 -34.12
N LYS A 218 -16.65 -11.23 -35.18
CA LYS A 218 -17.78 -11.12 -36.12
C LYS A 218 -19.11 -11.50 -35.47
N LEU A 219 -19.16 -12.61 -34.73
CA LEU A 219 -20.35 -13.05 -34.00
C LEU A 219 -20.75 -12.03 -32.93
N ASN A 220 -19.79 -11.52 -32.15
CA ASN A 220 -20.05 -10.48 -31.15
C ASN A 220 -20.51 -9.17 -31.80
N ARG A 221 -19.97 -8.79 -32.96
CA ARG A 221 -20.47 -7.61 -33.70
C ARG A 221 -21.92 -7.78 -34.14
N LEU A 222 -22.30 -8.98 -34.56
CA LEU A 222 -23.66 -9.29 -35.04
C LEU A 222 -24.64 -9.38 -33.86
N ALA A 223 -24.30 -10.13 -32.82
CA ALA A 223 -25.06 -10.24 -31.58
C ALA A 223 -25.25 -8.86 -30.91
N ALA A 224 -24.19 -8.05 -30.85
CA ALA A 224 -24.27 -6.68 -30.35
C ALA A 224 -25.19 -5.82 -31.22
N SER A 225 -25.15 -5.95 -32.55
CA SER A 225 -26.03 -5.19 -33.44
C SER A 225 -27.50 -5.57 -33.23
N ILE A 226 -27.83 -6.86 -33.17
CA ILE A 226 -29.20 -7.32 -32.93
C ILE A 226 -29.68 -6.89 -31.54
N SER A 227 -28.85 -7.10 -30.51
CA SER A 227 -29.21 -6.72 -29.13
C SER A 227 -29.40 -5.22 -28.99
N THR A 228 -28.58 -4.42 -29.68
CA THR A 228 -28.74 -2.96 -29.66
C THR A 228 -30.00 -2.53 -30.39
N GLU A 229 -30.28 -3.07 -31.59
CA GLU A 229 -31.52 -2.75 -32.31
C GLU A 229 -32.76 -3.11 -31.48
N LEU A 230 -32.78 -4.30 -30.87
CA LEU A 230 -33.87 -4.76 -30.00
C LEU A 230 -34.01 -3.89 -28.74
N ALA A 231 -32.89 -3.52 -28.12
CA ALA A 231 -32.89 -2.60 -26.98
C ALA A 231 -33.41 -1.21 -27.37
N THR A 232 -33.05 -0.73 -28.56
CA THR A 232 -33.47 0.60 -29.02
C THR A 232 -34.91 0.63 -29.53
N SER A 233 -35.41 -0.46 -30.11
CA SER A 233 -36.76 -0.54 -30.70
C SER A 233 -37.85 -0.55 -29.63
N LEU A 234 -37.56 -1.15 -28.48
CA LEU A 234 -38.47 -1.21 -27.33
C LEU A 234 -38.43 0.05 -26.44
N GLY A 235 -37.64 1.05 -26.85
CA GLY A 235 -37.50 2.32 -26.15
C GLY A 235 -36.36 2.31 -25.14
N TYR A 236 -35.62 3.41 -25.11
CA TYR A 236 -34.60 3.71 -24.13
C TYR A 236 -34.77 5.15 -23.65
N GLU A 237 -34.43 5.41 -22.40
CA GLU A 237 -34.50 6.75 -21.81
C GLU A 237 -33.08 7.26 -21.62
N VAL A 238 -32.77 8.44 -22.18
CA VAL A 238 -31.47 9.09 -22.03
C VAL A 238 -31.62 10.26 -21.06
N ARG A 239 -30.84 10.26 -19.99
CA ARG A 239 -30.75 11.36 -19.03
C ARG A 239 -29.33 11.90 -19.07
N VAL A 240 -29.18 13.16 -19.47
CA VAL A 240 -27.90 13.86 -19.41
C VAL A 240 -27.94 14.85 -18.25
N THR A 241 -26.99 14.72 -17.33
CA THR A 241 -26.85 15.59 -16.16
C THR A 241 -25.53 16.34 -16.25
N ASP A 242 -25.58 17.67 -16.18
CA ASP A 242 -24.40 18.52 -16.23
C ASP A 242 -23.81 18.70 -14.82
N TYR A 243 -22.51 18.46 -14.68
CA TYR A 243 -21.75 18.62 -13.44
C TYR A 243 -20.84 19.83 -13.54
N LEU A 244 -21.29 20.94 -12.93
CA LEU A 244 -20.53 22.19 -12.80
C LEU A 244 -19.99 22.71 -14.15
N GLY A 245 -20.64 22.39 -15.27
CA GLY A 245 -20.19 22.78 -16.62
C GLY A 245 -18.86 22.18 -17.07
N VAL A 246 -18.23 21.27 -16.31
CA VAL A 246 -16.92 20.66 -16.64
C VAL A 246 -17.04 19.21 -17.07
N ALA A 247 -18.11 18.53 -16.66
CA ALA A 247 -18.40 17.17 -17.05
C ALA A 247 -19.90 17.00 -17.30
N ARG A 248 -20.26 16.05 -18.17
CA ARG A 248 -21.64 15.61 -18.36
C ARG A 248 -21.74 14.13 -18.05
N LEU A 249 -22.69 13.70 -17.24
CA LEU A 249 -23.00 12.28 -17.09
C LEU A 249 -24.21 11.96 -17.95
N SER A 250 -24.08 11.00 -18.85
CA SER A 250 -25.21 10.43 -19.58
C SER A 250 -25.55 9.08 -18.97
N ALA A 251 -26.81 8.91 -18.59
CA ALA A 251 -27.38 7.65 -18.16
C ALA A 251 -28.38 7.17 -19.21
N VAL A 252 -28.16 5.98 -19.77
CA VAL A 252 -29.07 5.35 -20.74
C VAL A 252 -29.73 4.16 -20.07
N LYS A 253 -31.02 4.31 -19.79
CA LYS A 253 -31.86 3.26 -19.21
C LYS A 253 -32.43 2.41 -20.34
N VAL A 254 -32.17 1.11 -20.27
CA VAL A 254 -32.64 0.10 -21.24
C VAL A 254 -33.54 -0.89 -20.49
N PRO A 255 -34.87 -0.66 -20.45
CA PRO A 255 -35.80 -1.47 -19.66
C PRO A 255 -35.77 -2.96 -20.02
N VAL A 256 -35.63 -3.27 -21.31
CA VAL A 256 -35.60 -4.65 -21.84
C VAL A 256 -34.42 -5.44 -21.29
N ALA A 257 -33.28 -4.78 -21.11
CA ALA A 257 -32.07 -5.41 -20.59
C ALA A 257 -32.04 -5.44 -19.05
N GLY A 258 -33.00 -4.78 -18.38
CA GLY A 258 -32.96 -4.59 -16.94
C GLY A 258 -31.71 -3.84 -16.47
N ARG A 259 -31.15 -2.95 -17.31
CA ARG A 259 -29.88 -2.28 -17.04
C ARG A 259 -29.90 -0.79 -17.38
N GLU A 260 -29.13 -0.03 -16.62
CA GLU A 260 -28.80 1.38 -16.85
C GLU A 260 -27.30 1.49 -17.10
N PHE A 261 -26.91 2.17 -18.17
CA PHE A 261 -25.53 2.34 -18.59
C PHE A 261 -25.11 3.80 -18.39
N TYR A 262 -23.87 4.04 -17.95
CA TYR A 262 -23.37 5.37 -17.61
C TYR A 262 -22.14 5.75 -18.44
N TRP A 263 -22.14 6.97 -18.96
CA TRP A 263 -21.00 7.60 -19.64
C TRP A 263 -20.70 8.95 -19.04
N ILE A 264 -19.42 9.31 -18.98
CA ILE A 264 -18.96 10.64 -18.64
C ILE A 264 -18.35 11.33 -19.85
N GLY A 265 -18.85 12.52 -20.13
CA GLY A 265 -18.39 13.43 -21.17
C GLY A 265 -17.43 14.46 -20.58
N ILE A 266 -16.15 14.41 -20.97
CA ILE A 266 -15.10 15.36 -20.57
C ILE A 266 -14.21 15.62 -21.80
N MET A 267 -13.80 16.87 -22.03
CA MET A 267 -12.85 17.23 -23.10
C MET A 267 -13.23 16.70 -24.48
N ASN A 268 -14.47 16.96 -24.92
CA ASN A 268 -15.03 16.54 -26.21
C ASN A 268 -15.04 15.01 -26.43
N ARG A 269 -14.98 14.21 -25.37
CA ARG A 269 -15.00 12.75 -25.44
C ARG A 269 -16.01 12.18 -24.46
N TRP A 270 -16.72 11.14 -24.89
CA TRP A 270 -17.58 10.31 -24.05
C TRP A 270 -16.86 9.03 -23.67
N GLN A 271 -16.78 8.76 -22.38
CA GLN A 271 -16.14 7.58 -21.81
C GLN A 271 -17.18 6.78 -21.04
N TYR A 272 -17.32 5.49 -21.35
CA TYR A 272 -18.17 4.59 -20.57
C TYR A 272 -17.57 4.35 -19.18
N ILE A 273 -18.38 4.48 -18.13
CA ILE A 273 -17.97 4.27 -16.74
C ILE A 273 -18.40 2.89 -16.25
N GLY A 274 -19.63 2.46 -16.58
CA GLY A 274 -20.17 1.23 -16.05
C GLY A 274 -21.67 1.08 -16.28
N GLN A 275 -22.22 0.02 -15.71
CA GLN A 275 -23.65 -0.32 -15.77
C GLN A 275 -24.17 -0.67 -14.37
N ARG A 276 -25.47 -0.50 -14.17
CA ARG A 276 -26.19 -0.90 -12.96
C ARG A 276 -27.46 -1.64 -13.36
N GLU A 277 -27.82 -2.64 -12.56
CA GLU A 277 -29.10 -3.33 -12.74
C GLU A 277 -30.26 -2.41 -12.31
N LEU A 278 -31.31 -2.39 -13.13
CA LEU A 278 -32.54 -1.71 -12.80
C LEU A 278 -33.25 -2.54 -11.73
N ARG A 279 -33.44 -1.95 -10.54
CA ARG A 279 -34.30 -2.56 -9.53
C ARG A 279 -35.71 -2.61 -10.10
N SER A 280 -36.27 -3.82 -10.18
CA SER A 280 -37.69 -4.02 -10.44
C SER A 280 -38.44 -3.43 -9.26
N ASN A 281 -39.33 -2.47 -9.48
CA ASN A 281 -40.16 -1.88 -8.42
C ASN A 281 -41.24 -2.86 -7.87
N ASN A 282 -41.09 -4.16 -8.14
CA ASN A 282 -42.03 -5.21 -7.73
C ASN A 282 -41.52 -6.08 -6.56
N ASP A 283 -40.42 -5.68 -5.90
CA ASP A 283 -39.94 -6.26 -4.64
C ASP A 283 -40.22 -5.29 -3.47
#